data_AF-A0A920V964-F1
#
_entry.id   AF-A0A920V964-F1
#
_cell.length_a   1.000
_cell.length_b   1.000
_cell.length_c   1.000
_cell.angle_alpha   90.00
_cell.angle_beta   90.00
_cell.angle_gamma   90.00
#
_symmetry.space_group_name_H-M   'P 1'
#
loop_
_entity.id
_entity.type
_entity.pdbx_description
1 polymer ?
#
loop_
_entity_poly.entity_id
_entity_poly.type
_entity_poly.pdbx_seq_one_letter_code
_entity_poly.pdbx_strand_id
1 'polypeptide(L)'
;MLGTIDNKYALNILSAVLSQDKDALLGSLTAVDDLYPDYKALLDTMASLTQSIAFLQVIGSREDLSSNDQAQFLENTASSYSPELIQLIYQISITAKKDIELAPSPKEGFTMAILRMFAFQLDDSQPIKSSKQRSKKKKSS
;
A
#
# COMPACT_ATOMS: atom_id res chain seq x y z
N MET A 1 -9.74 -10.91 -19.44
CA MET A 1 -8.28 -10.67 -19.30
C MET A 1 -8.05 -9.25 -18.79
N LEU A 2 -8.50 -8.97 -17.55
CA LEU A 2 -8.27 -7.70 -16.85
C LEU A 2 -6.95 -7.71 -16.03
N GLY A 3 -6.03 -8.62 -16.34
CA GLY A 3 -5.15 -9.17 -15.29
C GLY A 3 -3.70 -8.71 -15.24
N THR A 4 -3.19 -7.84 -16.11
CA THR A 4 -1.74 -7.55 -16.16
C THR A 4 -1.38 -6.11 -15.83
N ILE A 5 -2.15 -5.15 -16.33
CA ILE A 5 -1.92 -3.73 -16.07
C ILE A 5 -2.25 -3.40 -14.61
N ASP A 6 -3.41 -3.86 -14.13
CA ASP A 6 -3.88 -3.65 -12.76
C ASP A 6 -2.91 -4.29 -11.75
N ASN A 7 -2.39 -5.48 -12.09
CA ASN A 7 -1.37 -6.14 -11.30
C ASN A 7 -0.07 -5.34 -11.23
N LYS A 8 0.38 -4.71 -12.32
CA LYS A 8 1.58 -3.87 -12.30
C LYS A 8 1.42 -2.66 -11.37
N TYR A 9 0.29 -1.95 -11.44
CA TYR A 9 0.04 -0.81 -10.56
C TYR A 9 -0.12 -1.24 -9.10
N ALA A 10 -0.86 -2.33 -8.86
CA ALA A 10 -1.05 -2.88 -7.51
C ALA A 10 0.29 -3.30 -6.90
N LEU A 11 1.16 -3.98 -7.66
CA LEU A 11 2.49 -4.38 -7.22
C LEU A 11 3.39 -3.17 -6.93
N ASN A 12 3.38 -2.15 -7.79
CA ASN A 12 4.15 -0.93 -7.57
C ASN A 12 3.72 -0.20 -6.29
N ILE A 13 2.41 -0.04 -6.09
CA ILE A 13 1.86 0.58 -4.88
C ILE A 13 2.20 -0.27 -3.65
N LEU A 14 1.97 -1.58 -3.71
CA LEU A 14 2.24 -2.48 -2.59
C LEU A 14 3.73 -2.48 -2.24
N SER A 15 4.62 -2.49 -3.23
CA SER A 15 6.07 -2.38 -3.04
C SER A 15 6.46 -1.05 -2.39
N ALA A 16 5.91 0.07 -2.85
CA ALA A 16 6.18 1.39 -2.27
C ALA A 16 5.66 1.52 -0.83
N VAL A 17 4.48 0.97 -0.56
CA VAL A 17 3.88 0.89 0.78
C VAL A 17 4.79 0.10 1.72
N LEU A 18 5.16 -1.11 1.33
CA LEU A 18 5.96 -2.02 2.15
C LEU A 18 7.41 -1.55 2.37
N SER A 19 8.00 -0.89 1.37
CA SER A 19 9.36 -0.34 1.46
C SER A 19 9.43 1.04 2.12
N GLN A 20 8.29 1.64 2.48
CA GLN A 20 8.19 3.02 2.98
C GLN A 20 8.79 4.07 2.02
N ASP A 21 8.78 3.79 0.72
CA ASP A 21 9.27 4.71 -0.30
C ASP A 21 8.18 5.71 -0.70
N LYS A 22 8.31 6.93 -0.18
CA LYS A 22 7.37 8.04 -0.41
C LYS A 22 7.37 8.52 -1.86
N ASP A 23 8.53 8.54 -2.50
CA ASP A 23 8.68 9.07 -3.85
C ASP A 23 8.09 8.06 -4.86
N ALA A 24 8.38 6.77 -4.66
CA ALA A 24 7.77 5.70 -5.44
C ALA A 24 6.25 5.64 -5.25
N LEU A 25 5.76 5.89 -4.03
CA LEU A 25 4.32 5.92 -3.75
C LEU A 25 3.63 7.07 -4.49
N LEU A 26 4.19 8.28 -4.40
CA LEU A 26 3.66 9.46 -5.07
C LEU A 26 3.62 9.26 -6.60
N GLY A 27 4.69 8.72 -7.16
CA GLY A 27 4.76 8.39 -8.59
C GLY A 27 3.71 7.35 -9.00
N SER A 28 3.52 6.31 -8.18
CA SER A 28 2.54 5.25 -8.46
C SER A 28 1.10 5.75 -8.38
N LEU A 29 0.76 6.58 -7.39
CA LEU A 29 -0.57 7.19 -7.28
C LEU A 29 -0.88 8.10 -8.46
N THR A 30 0.09 8.92 -8.88
CA THR A 30 -0.06 9.81 -10.05
C THR A 30 -0.30 9.00 -11.33
N ALA A 31 0.45 7.91 -11.52
CA ALA A 31 0.29 7.05 -12.68
C ALA A 31 -1.09 6.35 -12.73
N VAL A 32 -1.63 5.96 -11.57
CA VAL A 32 -2.99 5.40 -11.49
C VAL A 32 -4.03 6.45 -11.83
N ASP A 33 -3.90 7.68 -11.29
CA ASP A 33 -4.83 8.77 -11.55
C ASP A 33 -4.94 9.13 -13.04
N ASP A 34 -3.80 9.11 -13.75
CA ASP A 34 -3.73 9.50 -15.16
C ASP A 34 -4.26 8.40 -16.11
N LEU A 35 -4.17 7.13 -15.72
CA LEU A 35 -4.38 5.99 -16.62
C LEU A 35 -5.55 5.08 -16.24
N TYR A 36 -6.06 5.17 -15.00
CA TYR A 36 -6.93 4.13 -14.45
C TYR A 36 -8.08 4.67 -13.57
N PRO A 37 -9.34 4.67 -14.07
CA PRO A 37 -10.47 5.20 -13.31
C PRO A 37 -11.10 4.21 -12.32
N ASP A 38 -10.73 2.91 -12.31
CA ASP A 38 -11.37 1.91 -11.46
C ASP A 38 -10.58 1.56 -10.18
N TYR A 39 -10.59 2.48 -9.22
CA TYR A 39 -9.92 2.27 -7.93
C TYR A 39 -10.39 1.02 -7.17
N LYS A 40 -11.63 0.54 -7.37
CA LYS A 40 -12.15 -0.64 -6.68
C LYS A 40 -11.52 -1.91 -7.24
N ALA A 41 -11.37 -2.01 -8.56
CA ALA A 41 -10.67 -3.12 -9.20
C ALA A 41 -9.19 -3.20 -8.77
N LEU A 42 -8.54 -2.05 -8.59
CA LEU A 42 -7.17 -1.99 -8.11
C LEU A 42 -7.05 -2.50 -6.66
N LEU A 43 -8.00 -2.12 -5.78
CA LEU A 43 -8.09 -2.66 -4.42
C LEU A 43 -8.35 -4.17 -4.39
N ASP A 44 -9.19 -4.69 -5.30
CA ASP A 44 -9.43 -6.13 -5.43
C ASP A 44 -8.16 -6.89 -5.84
N THR A 45 -7.37 -6.28 -6.72
CA THR A 45 -6.07 -6.82 -7.14
C THR A 45 -5.08 -6.82 -5.98
N MET A 46 -4.98 -5.72 -5.24
CA MET A 46 -4.13 -5.62 -4.04
C MET A 46 -4.55 -6.65 -2.97
N ALA A 47 -5.84 -6.83 -2.74
CA ALA A 47 -6.34 -7.83 -1.80
C ALA A 47 -5.95 -9.25 -2.23
N SER A 48 -6.06 -9.56 -3.53
CA SER A 48 -5.68 -10.87 -4.08
C SER A 48 -4.18 -11.16 -3.95
N LEU A 49 -3.33 -10.16 -4.22
CA LEU A 49 -1.87 -10.27 -4.05
C LEU A 49 -1.52 -10.50 -2.57
N THR A 50 -2.12 -9.71 -1.69
CA THR A 50 -1.85 -9.78 -0.24
C THR A 50 -2.35 -11.10 0.36
N GLN A 51 -3.50 -11.60 -0.11
CA GLN A 51 -3.99 -12.93 0.27
C GLN A 51 -3.03 -14.03 -0.20
N SER A 52 -2.44 -13.90 -1.38
CA SER A 52 -1.44 -14.86 -1.89
C SER A 52 -0.17 -14.86 -1.02
N ILE A 53 0.31 -13.69 -0.60
CA ILE A 53 1.44 -13.55 0.33
C ILE A 53 1.10 -14.21 1.68
N ALA A 54 -0.05 -13.87 2.25
CA ALA A 54 -0.49 -14.44 3.53
C ALA A 54 -0.61 -15.97 3.46
N PHE A 55 -1.09 -16.49 2.33
CA PHE A 55 -1.13 -17.93 2.10
C PHE A 55 0.27 -18.54 2.12
N LEU A 56 1.23 -17.96 1.38
CA LEU A 56 2.64 -18.41 1.37
C LEU A 56 3.30 -18.35 2.77
N GLN A 57 2.96 -17.37 3.60
CA GLN A 57 3.45 -17.29 4.98
C GLN A 57 2.98 -18.48 5.85
N VAL A 58 1.78 -19.01 5.59
CA VAL A 58 1.20 -20.12 6.36
C VAL A 58 1.63 -21.48 5.81
N ILE A 59 1.58 -21.65 4.48
CA ILE A 59 1.84 -22.95 3.84
C ILE A 59 3.32 -23.18 3.51
N GLY A 60 4.14 -22.14 3.54
CA GLY A 60 5.53 -22.18 3.07
C GLY A 60 5.66 -21.96 1.55
N SER A 61 6.90 -21.72 1.10
CA SER A 61 7.19 -21.54 -0.33
C SER A 61 6.88 -22.81 -1.12
N ARG A 62 6.26 -22.66 -2.29
CA ARG A 62 6.00 -23.77 -3.21
C ARG A 62 7.18 -23.87 -4.16
N GLU A 63 7.87 -25.01 -4.16
CA GLU A 63 9.06 -25.27 -4.99
C GLU A 63 8.79 -25.11 -6.52
N ASP A 64 7.53 -25.02 -6.92
CA ASP A 64 7.06 -24.94 -8.32
C ASP A 64 6.51 -23.55 -8.74
N LEU A 65 6.84 -22.47 -8.03
CA LEU A 65 6.43 -21.14 -8.47
C LEU A 65 7.27 -20.71 -9.69
N SER A 66 6.58 -20.56 -10.82
CA SER A 66 7.13 -20.07 -12.09
C SER A 66 8.06 -18.87 -11.88
N SER A 67 9.17 -18.82 -12.61
CA SER A 67 10.20 -17.76 -12.58
C SER A 67 9.73 -16.40 -13.14
N ASN A 68 8.52 -15.99 -12.81
CA ASN A 68 7.99 -14.67 -13.15
C ASN A 68 8.25 -13.67 -12.01
N ASP A 69 8.40 -12.39 -12.36
CA ASP A 69 8.74 -11.33 -11.41
C ASP A 69 7.71 -11.21 -10.26
N GLN A 70 6.44 -11.50 -10.55
CA GLN A 70 5.38 -11.47 -9.56
C GLN A 70 5.57 -12.55 -8.49
N ALA A 71 5.87 -13.80 -8.87
CA ALA A 71 6.09 -14.88 -7.92
C ALA A 71 7.28 -14.58 -7.01
N GLN A 72 8.38 -14.08 -7.57
CA GLN A 72 9.54 -13.64 -6.79
C GLN A 72 9.17 -12.53 -5.80
N PHE A 73 8.38 -11.55 -6.23
CA PHE A 73 7.90 -10.49 -5.33
C PHE A 73 7.07 -11.06 -4.16
N LEU A 74 6.15 -11.99 -4.44
CA LEU A 74 5.29 -12.58 -3.41
C LEU A 74 6.11 -13.39 -2.39
N GLU A 75 7.06 -14.22 -2.84
CA GLU A 75 7.94 -15.01 -1.96
C GLU A 75 8.86 -14.13 -1.10
N ASN A 76 9.50 -13.13 -1.72
CA ASN A 76 10.35 -12.18 -1.01
C ASN A 76 9.54 -11.40 0.03
N THR A 77 8.31 -11.01 -0.31
CA THR A 77 7.42 -10.30 0.62
C THR A 77 6.98 -11.20 1.78
N ALA A 78 6.60 -12.44 1.49
CA ALA A 78 6.17 -13.40 2.52
C ALA A 78 7.27 -13.66 3.57
N SER A 79 8.52 -13.69 3.14
CA SER A 79 9.68 -13.91 4.03
C SER A 79 10.20 -12.65 4.73
N SER A 80 9.97 -11.46 4.17
CA SER A 80 10.57 -10.20 4.67
C SER A 80 9.67 -9.40 5.61
N TYR A 81 8.35 -9.60 5.55
CA TYR A 81 7.38 -8.79 6.30
C TYR A 81 6.56 -9.63 7.29
N SER A 82 6.11 -9.00 8.37
CA SER A 82 5.33 -9.68 9.40
C SER A 82 3.94 -10.09 8.90
N PRO A 83 3.40 -11.25 9.32
CA PRO A 83 2.05 -11.66 8.96
C PRO A 83 0.98 -10.65 9.37
N GLU A 84 1.17 -9.94 10.48
CA GLU A 84 0.24 -8.92 10.98
C GLU A 84 0.12 -7.75 10.01
N LEU A 85 1.24 -7.28 9.45
CA LEU A 85 1.25 -6.20 8.47
C LEU A 85 0.55 -6.62 7.17
N ILE A 86 0.82 -7.83 6.70
CA ILE A 86 0.19 -8.39 5.50
C ILE A 86 -1.33 -8.51 5.71
N GLN A 87 -1.78 -9.05 6.83
CA GLN A 87 -3.21 -9.14 7.16
C GLN A 87 -3.88 -7.78 7.26
N LEU A 88 -3.19 -6.79 7.82
CA LEU A 88 -3.68 -5.42 7.91
C LEU A 88 -3.86 -4.80 6.51
N ILE A 89 -2.87 -4.91 5.63
CA ILE A 89 -2.96 -4.40 4.25
C ILE A 89 -4.12 -5.05 3.50
N TYR A 90 -4.30 -6.37 3.67
CA TYR A 90 -5.44 -7.09 3.11
C TYR A 90 -6.76 -6.52 3.62
N GLN A 91 -6.89 -6.35 4.94
CA GLN A 91 -8.10 -5.83 5.55
C GLN A 91 -8.44 -4.42 5.04
N ILE A 92 -7.45 -3.52 4.96
CA ILE A 92 -7.65 -2.15 4.45
C ILE A 92 -8.08 -2.21 2.97
N SER A 93 -7.50 -3.10 2.17
CA SER A 93 -7.85 -3.24 0.74
C SER A 93 -9.33 -3.57 0.56
N ILE A 94 -9.86 -4.48 1.39
CA ILE A 94 -11.27 -4.89 1.34
C ILE A 94 -12.21 -3.81 1.88
N THR A 95 -11.90 -3.22 3.04
CA THR A 95 -12.80 -2.25 3.68
C THR A 95 -12.85 -0.93 2.93
N ALA A 96 -11.74 -0.52 2.31
CA ALA A 96 -11.64 0.71 1.53
C ALA A 96 -12.63 0.77 0.35
N LYS A 97 -13.08 -0.37 -0.17
CA LYS A 97 -14.07 -0.41 -1.25
C LYS A 97 -15.40 0.23 -0.84
N LYS A 98 -15.80 0.06 0.42
CA LYS A 98 -16.97 0.72 1.01
C LYS A 98 -16.67 2.19 1.30
N ASP A 99 -15.47 2.46 1.82
CA ASP A 99 -15.05 3.84 2.10
C ASP A 99 -15.02 4.72 0.84
N ILE A 100 -14.68 4.15 -0.33
CA ILE A 100 -14.74 4.83 -1.63
C ILE A 100 -16.15 5.32 -1.97
N GLU A 101 -17.19 4.60 -1.57
CA GLU A 101 -18.58 4.99 -1.81
C GLU A 101 -19.05 6.12 -0.89
N LEU A 102 -18.38 6.28 0.26
CA LEU A 102 -18.68 7.29 1.27
C LEU A 102 -17.78 8.52 1.17
N ALA A 103 -16.66 8.40 0.46
CA ALA A 103 -15.67 9.47 0.31
C ALA A 103 -16.19 10.61 -0.59
N PRO A 104 -15.64 11.83 -0.46
CA PRO A 104 -16.05 12.96 -1.30
C PRO A 104 -15.76 12.73 -2.79
N SER A 105 -14.75 11.91 -3.09
CA SER A 105 -14.50 11.37 -4.43
C SER A 105 -13.87 9.96 -4.34
N PRO A 106 -14.03 9.11 -5.39
CA PRO A 106 -13.42 7.78 -5.41
C PRO A 106 -11.90 7.81 -5.26
N LYS A 107 -11.26 8.81 -5.88
CA LYS A 107 -9.81 9.05 -5.78
C LYS A 107 -9.38 9.32 -4.34
N GLU A 108 -10.08 10.18 -3.62
CA GLU A 108 -9.76 10.49 -2.22
C GLU A 108 -9.96 9.27 -1.33
N GLY A 109 -11.04 8.50 -1.53
CA GLY A 109 -11.27 7.25 -0.80
C GLY A 109 -10.14 6.24 -1.01
N PHE A 110 -9.70 6.06 -2.25
CA PHE A 110 -8.56 5.22 -2.59
C PHE A 110 -7.25 5.73 -1.98
N THR A 111 -6.95 7.01 -2.17
CA THR A 111 -5.72 7.64 -1.64
C THR A 111 -5.66 7.51 -0.12
N MET A 112 -6.78 7.70 0.57
CA MET A 112 -6.86 7.50 2.03
C MET A 112 -6.62 6.05 2.44
N ALA A 113 -7.08 5.08 1.67
CA ALA A 113 -6.77 3.67 1.92
C ALA A 113 -5.27 3.41 1.84
N ILE A 114 -4.61 3.90 0.78
CA ILE A 114 -3.17 3.74 0.58
C ILE A 114 -2.37 4.46 1.68
N LEU A 115 -2.77 5.67 2.06
CA LEU A 115 -2.13 6.41 3.16
C LEU A 115 -2.28 5.68 4.50
N ARG A 116 -3.42 5.04 4.77
CA ARG A 116 -3.58 4.20 5.97
C ARG A 116 -2.61 3.03 5.94
N MET A 117 -2.51 2.29 4.83
CA MET A 117 -1.55 1.19 4.70
C MET A 117 -0.11 1.67 4.95
N PHE A 118 0.25 2.82 4.37
CA PHE A 118 1.57 3.42 4.56
C PHE A 118 1.84 3.85 6.01
N ALA A 119 0.82 4.39 6.69
CA ALA A 119 0.93 4.88 8.07
C ALA A 119 1.22 3.77 9.09
N PHE A 120 0.68 2.57 8.89
CA PHE A 120 0.82 1.49 9.87
C PHE A 120 2.24 0.92 9.99
N GLN A 121 3.13 1.20 9.03
CA GLN A 121 4.53 0.82 9.14
C GLN A 121 5.38 1.88 9.87
N LEU A 122 4.86 3.10 10.04
CA LEU A 122 5.53 4.18 10.79
C LEU A 122 5.41 4.00 12.32
N ASP A 123 4.42 3.22 12.78
CA ASP A 123 4.04 3.13 14.20
C ASP A 123 5.06 2.39 15.08
N ASP A 124 6.08 1.74 14.51
CA ASP A 124 7.11 1.08 15.32
C ASP A 124 8.19 2.03 15.86
N SER A 125 8.28 3.31 15.44
CA SER A 125 9.48 4.09 15.82
C SER A 125 9.52 5.62 15.79
N GLN A 126 8.48 6.41 15.47
CA GLN A 126 8.67 7.89 15.55
C GLN A 126 7.47 8.64 16.14
N PRO A 127 7.64 9.36 17.27
CA PRO A 127 6.64 10.32 17.71
C PRO A 127 6.49 11.38 16.62
N ILE A 128 5.24 11.67 16.25
CA ILE A 128 4.87 12.79 15.39
C ILE A 128 5.53 14.04 15.99
N LYS A 129 6.68 14.46 15.44
CA LYS A 129 7.36 15.66 15.89
C LYS A 129 6.43 16.82 15.59
N SER A 130 5.66 17.24 16.60
CA SER A 130 4.89 18.48 16.54
C SER A 130 5.85 19.58 16.11
N SER A 131 5.61 20.14 14.93
CA SER A 131 6.30 21.32 14.46
C SER A 131 5.88 22.48 15.37
N LYS A 132 6.54 22.63 16.53
CA LYS A 132 6.50 23.88 17.28
C LYS A 132 7.12 24.94 16.39
N GLN A 133 6.28 25.65 15.64
CA GLN A 133 6.65 26.88 14.98
C GLN A 133 7.23 27.83 16.04
N ARG A 134 8.53 28.09 15.89
CA ARG A 134 9.23 29.24 16.45
C ARG A 134 8.49 30.51 16.05
N SER A 135 7.63 31.05 16.91
CA SER A 135 7.45 32.51 16.96
C SER A 135 8.55 33.06 17.86
N LYS A 136 9.59 33.58 17.20
CA LYS A 136 10.73 34.25 17.82
C LYS A 136 10.24 35.35 18.77
N LYS A 137 10.63 35.23 20.03
CA LYS A 137 10.90 36.35 20.94
C LYS A 137 11.75 37.38 20.18
N LYS A 138 11.16 38.49 19.72
CA LYS A 138 11.90 39.73 19.44
C LYS A 138 11.93 40.52 20.74
N LYS A 139 13.05 40.39 21.48
CA LYS A 139 13.53 41.42 22.39
C LYS A 139 14.58 42.23 21.63
N SER A 140 14.29 43.50 21.37
CA SER A 140 15.17 44.65 21.06
C SER A 140 14.22 45.72 20.48
N SER A 141 13.98 46.88 21.07
CA SER A 141 14.78 47.73 21.95
C SER A 141 13.90 48.46 22.96
#